data_AF-A0A2T9X375-F1
#
_entry.id   AF-A0A2T9X375-F1
#
_cell.length_a   1.000
_cell.length_b   1.000
_cell.length_c   1.000
_cell.angle_alpha   90.00
_cell.angle_beta   90.00
_cell.angle_gamma   90.00
#
_symmetry.space_group_name_H-M   'P 1'
#
loop_
_entity.id
_entity.type
_entity.pdbx_description
1 polymer ?
#
loop_
_entity_poly.entity_id
_entity_poly.type
_entity_poly.pdbx_seq_one_letter_code
_entity_poly.pdbx_strand_id
1 'polypeptide(L)'
;MKIIGIGSEDFEEEGKIAKDFGGVYIGNKLALLEDLMKNEDEVIIIDSLRGEGIIIVTVENIYPGIFSYNELENYLLNAKIKGINPRITIVAFSKNYEGLVRCFLNCKLSKK
;
A
#
# COMPACT_ATOMS: atom_id res chain seq x y z
N MET A 1 -5.58 3.38 11.17
CA MET A 1 -4.84 2.60 10.17
C MET A 1 -5.66 2.54 8.91
N LYS A 2 -5.04 2.83 7.78
CA LYS A 2 -5.69 2.87 6.47
C LYS A 2 -5.15 1.77 5.56
N ILE A 3 -6.03 1.14 4.79
CA ILE A 3 -5.64 0.23 3.70
C ILE A 3 -5.99 0.92 2.39
N ILE A 4 -5.02 0.99 1.48
CA ILE A 4 -5.11 1.69 0.21
C ILE A 4 -4.64 0.76 -0.89
N GLY A 5 -5.52 0.37 -1.81
CA GLY A 5 -5.15 -0.30 -3.04
C GLY A 5 -4.75 0.70 -4.11
N ILE A 6 -3.61 0.48 -4.75
CA ILE A 6 -3.08 1.23 -5.90
C ILE A 6 -2.87 0.27 -7.06
N GLY A 7 -2.97 0.73 -8.30
CA GLY A 7 -2.78 -0.14 -9.46
C GLY A 7 -3.38 0.42 -10.74
N SER A 8 -3.17 -0.25 -11.87
CA SER A 8 -3.85 0.08 -13.12
C SER A 8 -5.20 -0.63 -13.21
N GLU A 9 -6.12 -0.10 -14.02
CA GLU A 9 -7.48 -0.66 -14.20
C GLU A 9 -7.47 -2.14 -14.65
N ASP A 10 -6.37 -2.61 -15.23
CA ASP A 10 -6.18 -3.98 -15.68
C ASP A 10 -6.00 -5.02 -14.55
N PHE A 11 -5.76 -4.57 -13.31
CA PHE A 11 -5.61 -5.44 -12.14
C PHE A 11 -6.70 -5.08 -11.13
N GLU A 12 -7.59 -6.04 -10.84
CA GLU A 12 -8.73 -5.81 -9.94
C GLU A 12 -8.48 -6.37 -8.53
N GLU A 13 -7.50 -7.26 -8.38
CA GLU A 13 -7.26 -8.03 -7.17
C GLU A 13 -6.88 -7.14 -5.99
N GLU A 14 -5.96 -6.20 -6.16
CA GLU A 14 -5.54 -5.30 -5.07
C GLU A 14 -6.65 -4.35 -4.64
N GLY A 15 -7.46 -3.89 -5.59
CA GLY A 15 -8.64 -3.08 -5.30
C GLY A 15 -9.73 -3.86 -4.55
N LYS A 16 -9.94 -5.13 -4.93
CA LYS A 16 -10.87 -6.03 -4.23
C LYS A 16 -10.40 -6.34 -2.82
N ILE A 17 -9.13 -6.72 -2.64
CA ILE A 17 -8.56 -6.96 -1.32
C ILE A 17 -8.66 -5.71 -0.46
N ALA A 18 -8.24 -4.54 -0.97
CA ALA A 18 -8.34 -3.31 -0.20
C ALA A 18 -9.77 -3.06 0.30
N LYS A 19 -10.79 -3.23 -0.55
CA LYS A 19 -12.20 -3.08 -0.19
C LYS A 19 -12.69 -4.13 0.82
N ASP A 20 -12.33 -5.40 0.62
CA ASP A 20 -12.73 -6.51 1.50
C ASP A 20 -12.25 -6.30 2.95
N PHE A 21 -11.13 -5.59 3.12
CA PHE A 21 -10.56 -5.24 4.43
C PHE A 21 -10.92 -3.81 4.89
N GLY A 22 -11.97 -3.20 4.34
CA GLY A 22 -12.46 -1.89 4.74
C GLY A 22 -11.59 -0.70 4.28
N GLY A 23 -10.69 -0.94 3.35
CA GLY A 23 -9.84 0.05 2.70
C GLY A 23 -10.50 0.74 1.50
N VAL A 24 -9.69 1.49 0.77
CA VAL A 24 -10.09 2.22 -0.45
C VAL A 24 -9.22 1.82 -1.62
N TYR A 25 -9.76 1.82 -2.83
CA TYR A 25 -8.99 1.64 -4.06
C TYR A 25 -8.91 2.98 -4.81
N ILE A 26 -7.70 3.45 -5.07
CA ILE A 26 -7.46 4.70 -5.79
C ILE A 26 -6.90 4.50 -7.20
N GLY A 27 -6.61 3.25 -7.58
CA GLY A 27 -6.00 2.93 -8.87
C GLY A 27 -4.68 3.69 -9.06
N ASN A 28 -4.55 4.36 -10.20
CA ASN A 28 -3.36 5.16 -10.56
C ASN A 28 -3.37 6.59 -10.00
N LYS A 29 -4.38 6.97 -9.20
CA LYS A 29 -4.54 8.34 -8.67
C LYS A 29 -3.68 8.57 -7.43
N LEU A 30 -2.37 8.38 -7.54
CA LEU A 30 -1.42 8.47 -6.42
C LEU A 30 -1.41 9.83 -5.71
N ALA A 31 -1.83 10.90 -6.39
CA ALA A 31 -2.01 12.22 -5.77
C ALA A 31 -2.98 12.22 -4.56
N LEU A 32 -3.88 11.24 -4.47
CA LEU A 32 -4.80 11.09 -3.34
C LEU A 32 -4.13 10.51 -2.09
N LEU A 33 -2.91 9.96 -2.19
CA LEU A 33 -2.23 9.34 -1.06
C LEU A 33 -2.01 10.34 0.07
N GLU A 34 -1.56 11.55 -0.23
CA GLU A 34 -1.26 12.55 0.82
C GLU A 34 -2.47 12.79 1.73
N ASP A 35 -3.64 13.05 1.15
CA ASP A 35 -4.87 13.30 1.92
C ASP A 35 -5.33 12.07 2.70
N LEU A 36 -5.21 10.88 2.11
CA LEU A 36 -5.60 9.62 2.75
C LEU A 36 -4.67 9.23 3.91
N MET A 37 -3.44 9.73 3.92
CA MET A 37 -2.44 9.46 4.95
C MET A 37 -2.42 10.51 6.08
N LYS A 38 -3.03 11.67 5.88
CA LYS A 38 -2.80 12.91 6.65
C LYS A 38 -3.07 12.82 8.17
N ASN A 39 -3.76 11.80 8.67
CA ASN A 39 -4.02 11.61 10.11
C ASN A 39 -3.90 10.13 10.53
N GLU A 40 -3.13 9.34 9.79
CA GLU A 40 -3.00 7.91 10.04
C GLU A 40 -1.66 7.60 10.69
N ASP A 41 -1.67 6.79 11.76
CA ASP A 41 -0.44 6.28 12.35
C ASP A 41 0.22 5.20 11.49
N GLU A 42 -0.60 4.46 10.73
CA GLU A 42 -0.17 3.32 9.92
C GLU A 42 -1.01 3.22 8.65
N VAL A 43 -0.34 2.99 7.52
CA VAL A 43 -0.96 2.86 6.21
C VAL A 43 -0.42 1.61 5.53
N ILE A 44 -1.32 0.77 5.02
CA ILE A 44 -0.98 -0.40 4.21
C ILE A 44 -1.34 -0.09 2.77
N ILE A 45 -0.34 -0.11 1.90
CA ILE A 45 -0.50 0.08 0.45
C ILE A 45 -0.48 -1.30 -0.18
N ILE A 46 -1.53 -1.64 -0.92
CA ILE A 46 -1.66 -2.91 -1.65
C ILE A 46 -1.49 -2.62 -3.13
N ASP A 47 -0.59 -3.34 -3.79
CA ASP A 47 -0.29 -3.20 -5.22
C ASP A 47 -0.19 -4.56 -5.89
N SER A 48 -0.33 -4.59 -7.21
CA SER A 48 -0.12 -5.77 -8.03
C SER A 48 1.31 -5.83 -8.58
N LEU A 49 1.95 -7.00 -8.49
CA LEU A 49 3.24 -7.28 -9.13
C LEU A 49 3.03 -7.87 -10.52
N ARG A 50 3.74 -7.30 -11.51
CA ARG A 50 3.76 -7.83 -12.90
C ARG A 50 4.53 -9.15 -13.04
N GLY A 51 5.41 -9.48 -12.11
CA GLY A 51 6.16 -10.73 -12.07
C GLY A 51 5.61 -11.70 -11.03
N GLU A 52 6.19 -12.90 -10.94
CA GLU A 52 5.81 -13.86 -9.89
C GLU A 52 6.39 -13.46 -8.52
N GLY A 53 5.58 -13.62 -7.47
CA GLY A 53 6.01 -13.44 -6.09
C GLY A 53 5.13 -12.51 -5.26
N ILE A 54 5.65 -12.18 -4.09
CA ILE A 54 5.06 -11.30 -3.08
C ILE A 54 6.17 -10.51 -2.38
N ILE A 55 5.89 -9.24 -2.10
CA ILE A 55 6.76 -8.30 -1.39
C ILE A 55 5.93 -7.70 -0.26
N ILE A 56 6.37 -7.89 0.98
CA ILE A 56 5.80 -7.24 2.15
C ILE A 56 6.93 -6.49 2.84
N VAL A 57 6.87 -5.15 2.80
CA VAL A 57 7.90 -4.29 3.37
C VAL A 57 7.23 -3.26 4.27
N THR A 58 7.62 -3.22 5.54
CA THR A 58 7.20 -2.18 6.49
C THR A 58 8.36 -1.23 6.73
N VAL A 59 8.11 0.06 6.57
CA VAL A 59 9.05 1.13 6.87
C VAL A 59 8.45 2.09 7.89
N GLU A 60 9.24 2.41 8.91
CA GLU A 60 8.87 3.45 9.89
C GLU A 60 9.14 4.85 9.34
N ASN A 61 10.10 4.97 8.43
CA ASN A 61 10.49 6.23 7.81
C ASN A 61 10.79 6.00 6.33
N ILE A 62 10.33 6.94 5.49
CA ILE A 62 10.52 6.89 4.04
C ILE A 62 11.81 7.63 3.70
N TYR A 63 12.71 6.99 2.95
CA TYR A 63 13.97 7.56 2.45
C TYR A 63 14.09 7.24 0.95
N PRO A 64 14.84 8.03 0.16
CA PRO A 64 15.03 7.75 -1.26
C PRO A 64 15.73 6.40 -1.53
N GLY A 65 15.29 5.68 -2.55
CA GLY A 65 15.88 4.41 -3.00
C GLY A 65 15.49 3.18 -2.16
N ILE A 66 14.50 3.31 -1.26
CA ILE A 66 13.98 2.15 -0.51
C ILE A 66 13.12 1.28 -1.43
N PHE A 67 12.33 1.91 -2.29
CA PHE A 67 11.43 1.19 -3.19
C PHE A 67 11.97 1.31 -4.61
N SER A 68 12.02 0.21 -5.35
CA SER A 68 12.25 0.25 -6.81
C SER A 68 11.07 0.87 -7.60
N TYR A 69 10.09 1.42 -6.89
CA TYR A 69 8.89 2.08 -7.39
C TYR A 69 9.08 3.60 -7.39
N ASN A 70 9.77 4.13 -8.38
CA ASN A 70 10.14 5.55 -8.43
C ASN A 70 8.93 6.50 -8.28
N GLU A 71 7.78 6.16 -8.86
CA GLU A 71 6.61 7.03 -8.81
C GLU A 71 5.98 7.06 -7.41
N LEU A 72 5.65 5.89 -6.85
CA LEU A 72 5.09 5.78 -5.49
C LEU A 72 6.04 6.38 -4.45
N GLU A 73 7.35 6.10 -4.57
CA GLU A 73 8.36 6.63 -3.67
C GLU A 73 8.37 8.17 -3.67
N ASN A 74 8.26 8.81 -4.84
CA ASN A 74 8.19 10.27 -4.93
C ASN A 74 6.97 10.85 -4.20
N TYR A 75 5.78 10.24 -4.35
CA TYR A 75 4.59 10.68 -3.61
C TYR A 75 4.75 10.52 -2.10
N LEU A 76 5.32 9.39 -1.67
CA LEU A 76 5.60 9.11 -0.27
C LEU A 76 6.63 10.08 0.34
N LEU A 77 7.70 10.40 -0.40
CA LEU A 77 8.70 11.40 0.01
C LEU A 77 8.10 12.81 0.10
N ASN A 78 7.25 13.19 -0.86
CA ASN A 78 6.56 14.49 -0.84
C ASN A 78 5.61 14.62 0.36
N ALA A 79 4.87 13.56 0.69
CA ALA A 79 4.02 13.53 1.88
C ALA A 79 4.86 13.74 3.16
N LYS A 80 6.01 13.09 3.26
CA LYS A 80 6.96 13.26 4.37
C LYS A 80 7.48 14.69 4.49
N ILE A 81 7.85 15.34 3.38
CA ILE A 81 8.30 16.74 3.37
C ILE A 81 7.21 17.68 3.91
N LYS A 82 5.94 17.35 3.67
CA LYS A 82 4.76 18.07 4.19
C LYS A 82 4.40 17.72 5.64
N GLY A 83 5.22 16.90 6.31
CA GLY A 83 5.01 16.50 7.71
C GLY A 83 4.07 15.31 7.91
N ILE A 84 3.66 14.62 6.83
CA ILE A 84 2.81 13.43 6.90
C ILE A 84 3.71 12.20 7.03
N ASN A 85 3.80 11.62 8.23
CA ASN A 85 4.71 10.50 8.55
C ASN A 85 4.01 9.28 9.17
N PRO A 86 3.06 8.63 8.45
CA PRO A 86 2.57 7.32 8.84
C PRO A 86 3.67 6.25 8.72
N ARG A 87 3.56 5.18 9.52
CA ARG A 87 4.27 3.93 9.25
C ARG A 87 3.67 3.29 7.99
N ILE A 88 4.48 3.07 6.95
CA ILE A 88 4.02 2.50 5.68
C ILE A 88 4.32 1.00 5.64
N THR A 89 3.35 0.20 5.25
CA THR A 89 3.58 -1.18 4.79
C THR A 89 3.16 -1.30 3.34
N ILE A 90 4.07 -1.72 2.46
CA ILE A 90 3.76 -2.04 1.07
C ILE A 90 3.59 -3.54 0.95
N VAL A 91 2.47 -3.95 0.36
CA VAL A 91 2.11 -5.33 0.04
C VAL A 91 1.90 -5.41 -1.46
N ALA A 92 2.95 -5.77 -2.19
CA ALA A 92 2.88 -5.96 -3.64
C ALA A 92 2.89 -7.47 -3.94
N PHE A 93 1.97 -7.96 -4.76
CA PHE A 93 1.83 -9.41 -4.97
C PHE A 93 1.32 -9.77 -6.37
N SER A 94 1.66 -10.96 -6.83
CA SER A 94 1.04 -11.56 -8.02
C SER A 94 -0.19 -12.38 -7.63
N LYS A 95 -1.16 -12.52 -8.55
CA LYS A 95 -2.47 -13.16 -8.31
C LYS A 95 -2.42 -14.48 -7.54
N ASN A 96 -1.43 -15.34 -7.82
CA ASN A 96 -1.28 -16.64 -7.15
C ASN A 96 -0.98 -16.54 -5.63
N TYR A 97 -0.61 -15.35 -5.16
CA TYR A 97 -0.28 -15.06 -3.76
C TYR A 97 -1.40 -14.29 -3.03
N GLU A 98 -2.58 -14.10 -3.64
CA GLU A 98 -3.73 -13.42 -3.01
C GLU A 98 -4.05 -14.03 -1.63
N GLY A 99 -4.07 -15.36 -1.52
CA GLY A 99 -4.35 -16.03 -0.24
C GLY A 99 -3.38 -15.66 0.88
N LEU A 100 -2.09 -15.47 0.55
CA LEU A 100 -1.07 -15.05 1.51
C LEU A 100 -1.26 -13.60 1.94
N VAL A 101 -1.59 -12.71 1.00
CA VAL A 101 -1.91 -11.31 1.31
C VAL A 101 -3.11 -11.21 2.24
N ARG A 102 -4.19 -11.94 1.95
CA ARG A 102 -5.38 -11.97 2.82
C ARG A 102 -5.05 -12.51 4.20
N CYS A 103 -4.24 -13.56 4.28
CA CYS A 103 -3.78 -14.12 5.56
C CYS A 103 -2.98 -13.08 6.37
N PHE A 104 -2.04 -12.40 5.73
CA PHE A 104 -1.26 -11.31 6.35
C PHE A 104 -2.17 -10.20 6.89
N LEU A 105 -3.10 -9.70 6.07
CA LEU A 105 -4.02 -8.63 6.47
C LEU A 105 -4.92 -9.04 7.63
N ASN A 106 -5.49 -10.25 7.59
CA ASN A 106 -6.25 -10.82 8.71
C ASN A 106 -5.42 -10.83 10.00
N CYS A 107 -4.20 -11.36 9.94
CA CYS A 107 -3.32 -11.42 11.12
C CYS A 107 -2.94 -10.03 11.63
N LYS A 108 -2.75 -9.07 10.73
CA LYS A 108 -2.39 -7.70 11.06
C LYS A 108 -3.55 -6.93 11.71
N LEU A 109 -4.78 -7.16 11.24
CA LEU A 109 -6.00 -6.55 11.76
C LEU A 109 -6.45 -7.17 13.08
N SER A 110 -6.32 -8.48 13.26
CA SER A 110 -6.68 -9.16 14.52
C SER A 110 -5.76 -8.84 15.70
N LYS A 111 -4.60 -8.21 15.46
CA LYS A 111 -3.67 -7.76 16.50
C LYS A 111 -3.97 -6.35 17.02
N LYS A 112 -5.07 -5.73 16.57
CA LYS A 112 -5.58 -4.44 17.05
C LYS A 112 -6.86 -4.66 17.85
#